data_AF-A0A6N2L1F1-F1
#
_entry.id   AF-A0A6N2L1F1-F1
#
_cell.length_a   1.000
_cell.length_b   1.000
_cell.length_c   1.000
_cell.angle_alpha   90.00
_cell.angle_beta   90.00
_cell.angle_gamma   90.00
#
_symmetry.space_group_name_H-M   'P 1'
#
loop_
_entity.id
_entity.type
_entity.pdbx_description
1 polymer ?
#
loop_
_entity_poly.entity_id
_entity_poly.type
_entity_poly.pdbx_seq_one_letter_code
_entity_poly.pdbx_strand_id
1 'polypeptide(L)'
;MATLQDIGVSAFINILGAFAFLLAFALLRIQPINDRVYFPKWYISGGRSSPGRGGNFVGKFVNLNVKTYFTFLNWMPQALKMTEAEIIDHAGLDSAVFLRIYTLGLKIFVPITILALLILIPVNVSSGTLFFLRKELVMSDIDKLSISNVRPQSIRFFIHIALEYAFTTWICFMLYKEYDHVASMRLRFLASKRRRAEQFTVVVRNVPHVSGRSAVDSVEQFFQTNHPNTYVAQQAVYNANTFAKLVRKRDRLQNWLDYNQLKFERHPDKRPTQNKGFLGLWGERVDSIEYYKQQMKHLEKNTKNSQRLKIYIASFFCFF
;
A
#
# COMPACT_ATOMS: atom_id res chain seq x y z
N MET A 1 -28.47 -1.51 21.83
CA MET A 1 -27.53 -2.51 21.30
C MET A 1 -28.03 -2.94 19.93
N ALA A 2 -27.14 -3.21 18.97
CA ALA A 2 -27.55 -3.67 17.64
C ALA A 2 -28.28 -5.02 17.76
N THR A 3 -29.46 -5.13 17.15
CA THR A 3 -30.23 -6.37 17.11
C THR A 3 -29.69 -7.29 16.01
N LEU A 4 -30.06 -8.58 16.05
CA LEU A 4 -29.72 -9.52 14.97
C LEU A 4 -30.26 -9.04 13.61
N GLN A 5 -31.43 -8.39 13.62
CA GLN A 5 -32.03 -7.79 12.43
C GLN A 5 -31.17 -6.65 11.87
N ASP A 6 -30.63 -5.78 12.72
CA ASP A 6 -29.74 -4.69 12.29
C ASP A 6 -28.46 -5.23 11.64
N ILE A 7 -27.87 -6.27 12.22
CA ILE A 7 -26.70 -6.97 11.65
C ILE A 7 -27.07 -7.61 10.31
N GLY A 8 -28.23 -8.26 10.23
CA GLY A 8 -28.71 -8.89 9.00
C GLY A 8 -28.89 -7.90 7.84
N VAL A 9 -29.55 -6.76 8.10
CA VAL A 9 -29.74 -5.70 7.10
C VAL A 9 -28.40 -5.10 6.69
N SER A 10 -27.50 -4.83 7.65
CA SER A 10 -26.17 -4.32 7.36
C SER A 10 -25.34 -5.29 6.51
N ALA A 11 -25.32 -6.57 6.89
CA ALA A 11 -24.63 -7.62 6.13
C ALA A 11 -25.19 -7.74 4.70
N PHE A 12 -26.52 -7.71 4.55
CA PHE A 12 -27.17 -7.76 3.25
C PHE A 12 -26.74 -6.59 2.34
N ILE A 13 -26.80 -5.35 2.84
CA ILE A 13 -26.39 -4.16 2.08
C ILE A 13 -24.91 -4.24 1.69
N ASN A 14 -24.04 -4.63 2.63
CA ASN A 14 -22.60 -4.74 2.38
C ASN A 14 -22.26 -5.85 1.36
N ILE A 15 -22.92 -7.01 1.46
CA ILE A 15 -22.73 -8.12 0.51
C ILE A 15 -23.22 -7.73 -0.89
N LEU A 16 -24.39 -7.09 -0.99
CA LEU A 16 -24.93 -6.62 -2.26
C LEU A 16 -24.03 -5.55 -2.89
N GLY A 17 -23.55 -4.60 -2.10
CA GLY A 17 -22.56 -3.61 -2.53
C GLY A 17 -21.27 -4.24 -3.01
N ALA A 18 -20.72 -5.21 -2.27
CA ALA A 18 -19.52 -5.95 -2.66
C ALA A 18 -19.74 -6.69 -4.00
N PHE A 19 -20.90 -7.32 -4.19
CA PHE A 19 -21.23 -7.98 -5.46
C PHE A 19 -21.31 -6.98 -6.62
N ALA A 20 -21.93 -5.82 -6.41
CA ALA A 20 -21.98 -4.75 -7.41
C ALA A 20 -20.57 -4.25 -7.78
N PHE A 21 -19.67 -4.08 -6.79
CA PHE A 21 -18.28 -3.71 -7.04
C PHE A 21 -17.49 -4.80 -7.78
N LEU A 22 -17.68 -6.08 -7.44
CA LEU A 22 -17.04 -7.19 -8.13
C LEU A 22 -17.51 -7.30 -9.58
N LEU A 23 -18.80 -7.06 -9.83
CA LEU A 23 -19.35 -7.00 -11.18
C LEU A 23 -18.74 -5.83 -11.95
N ALA A 24 -18.73 -4.62 -11.38
CA ALA A 24 -18.12 -3.45 -11.99
C ALA A 24 -16.63 -3.67 -12.29
N PHE A 25 -15.87 -4.23 -11.35
CA PHE A 25 -14.48 -4.62 -11.54
C PHE A 25 -14.32 -5.55 -12.72
N ALA A 26 -15.13 -6.60 -12.81
CA ALA A 26 -14.99 -7.57 -13.88
C ALA A 26 -15.36 -6.98 -15.26
N LEU A 27 -16.40 -6.13 -15.33
CA LEU A 27 -16.76 -5.41 -16.56
C LEU A 27 -15.66 -4.44 -17.00
N LEU A 28 -15.11 -3.66 -16.06
CA LEU A 28 -14.09 -2.64 -16.35
C LEU A 28 -12.73 -3.23 -16.69
N ARG A 29 -12.37 -4.36 -16.06
CA ARG A 29 -11.11 -5.09 -16.32
C ARG A 29 -11.03 -5.68 -17.71
N ILE A 30 -12.16 -6.08 -18.28
CA ILE A 30 -12.25 -6.70 -19.61
C ILE A 30 -12.08 -5.66 -20.73
N GLN A 31 -12.30 -4.36 -20.45
CA GLN A 31 -12.20 -3.31 -21.47
C GLN A 31 -10.73 -3.00 -21.84
N PRO A 32 -10.37 -3.02 -23.13
CA PRO A 32 -9.00 -2.75 -23.58
C PRO A 32 -8.47 -1.37 -23.19
N ILE A 33 -9.35 -0.37 -23.10
CA ILE A 33 -8.99 1.00 -22.68
C ILE A 33 -8.40 1.04 -21.26
N ASN A 34 -8.82 0.12 -20.39
CA ASN A 34 -8.40 0.05 -18.99
C ASN A 34 -7.26 -0.95 -18.76
N ASP A 35 -6.75 -1.62 -19.79
CA ASP A 35 -5.76 -2.70 -19.63
C ASP A 35 -4.48 -2.19 -18.93
N ARG A 36 -4.06 -0.95 -19.22
CA ARG A 36 -2.91 -0.32 -18.53
C ARG A 36 -3.17 0.00 -17.05
N VAL A 37 -4.43 0.16 -16.66
CA VAL A 37 -4.82 0.46 -15.26
C VAL A 37 -4.89 -0.82 -14.43
N TYR A 38 -5.43 -1.90 -14.99
CA TYR A 38 -5.57 -3.18 -14.28
C TYR A 38 -4.32 -4.06 -14.36
N PHE A 39 -3.47 -3.88 -15.38
CA PHE A 39 -2.25 -4.66 -15.57
C PHE A 39 -0.96 -3.81 -15.69
N PRO A 40 -0.77 -2.74 -14.89
CA PRO A 40 0.35 -1.81 -15.07
C PRO A 40 1.71 -2.49 -14.92
N LYS A 41 1.79 -3.45 -14.00
CA LYS A 41 3.01 -4.20 -13.71
C LYS A 41 3.50 -5.04 -14.88
N TRP A 42 2.58 -5.57 -15.69
CA TRP A 42 2.90 -6.32 -16.90
C TRP A 42 3.47 -5.41 -17.99
N TYR A 43 3.03 -4.15 -18.03
CA TYR A 43 3.64 -3.14 -18.92
C TYR A 43 5.01 -2.69 -18.43
N ILE A 44 5.18 -2.48 -17.13
CA ILE A 44 6.47 -2.06 -16.54
C ILE A 44 7.54 -3.15 -16.68
N SER A 45 7.14 -4.42 -16.51
CA SER A 45 8.03 -5.58 -16.69
C SER A 45 8.24 -5.96 -18.16
N GLY A 46 7.55 -5.31 -19.10
CA GLY A 46 7.63 -5.62 -20.54
C GLY A 46 6.94 -6.92 -20.96
N GLY A 47 6.24 -7.62 -20.05
CA GLY A 47 5.49 -8.84 -20.35
C GLY A 47 4.21 -8.61 -21.16
N ARG A 48 3.75 -7.36 -21.28
CA ARG A 48 2.67 -6.95 -22.19
C ARG A 48 3.05 -5.72 -22.99
N SER A 49 2.78 -5.76 -24.29
CA SER A 49 2.84 -4.61 -25.19
C SER A 49 1.44 -4.10 -25.49
N SER A 50 1.33 -2.83 -25.89
CA SER A 50 0.03 -2.28 -26.29
C SER A 50 -0.54 -3.05 -27.48
N PRO A 51 -1.86 -3.27 -27.56
CA PRO A 51 -2.47 -3.95 -28.69
C PRO A 51 -2.01 -3.30 -30.01
N GLY A 52 -1.56 -4.12 -30.96
CA GLY A 52 -1.16 -3.67 -32.30
C GLY A 52 -2.31 -2.93 -32.99
N ARG A 53 -1.97 -1.96 -33.87
CA ARG A 53 -2.94 -1.04 -34.52
C ARG A 53 -4.02 -1.70 -35.39
N GLY A 54 -4.01 -3.02 -35.59
CA GLY A 54 -4.77 -3.75 -36.62
C GLY A 54 -6.18 -4.24 -36.24
N GLY A 55 -7.00 -3.45 -35.52
CA GLY A 55 -8.38 -3.82 -35.19
C GLY A 55 -9.40 -2.70 -35.42
N ASN A 56 -10.68 -3.07 -35.54
CA ASN A 56 -11.82 -2.15 -35.65
C ASN A 56 -11.76 -1.06 -34.57
N PHE A 57 -12.08 0.19 -34.92
CA PHE A 57 -11.97 1.35 -34.01
C PHE A 57 -12.72 1.14 -32.69
N VAL A 58 -13.92 0.54 -32.72
CA VAL A 58 -14.73 0.23 -31.53
C VAL A 58 -14.09 -0.88 -30.68
N GLY A 59 -13.51 -1.90 -31.31
CA GLY A 59 -12.83 -3.00 -30.63
C GLY A 59 -11.55 -2.58 -29.88
N LYS A 60 -11.01 -1.38 -30.17
CA LYS A 60 -9.90 -0.79 -29.42
C LYS A 60 -10.32 -0.27 -28.04
N PHE A 61 -11.60 0.02 -27.84
CA PHE A 61 -12.12 0.61 -26.61
C PHE A 61 -13.00 -0.36 -25.84
N VAL A 62 -13.82 -1.15 -26.55
CA VAL A 62 -14.81 -2.05 -25.97
C VAL A 62 -14.55 -3.49 -26.37
N ASN A 63 -14.56 -4.40 -25.39
CA ASN A 63 -14.52 -5.83 -25.68
C ASN A 63 -15.92 -6.33 -26.11
N LEU A 64 -16.04 -6.76 -27.36
CA LEU A 64 -17.29 -7.25 -27.96
C LEU A 64 -17.58 -8.74 -27.70
N ASN A 65 -16.68 -9.47 -27.04
CA ASN A 65 -16.84 -10.90 -26.81
C ASN A 65 -17.72 -11.18 -25.58
N VAL A 66 -19.02 -11.42 -25.82
CA VAL A 66 -20.06 -11.70 -24.81
C VAL A 66 -19.69 -12.88 -23.89
N LYS A 67 -19.00 -13.90 -24.42
CA LYS A 67 -18.59 -15.10 -23.65
C LYS A 67 -17.69 -14.73 -22.46
N THR A 68 -16.86 -13.69 -22.61
CA THR A 68 -15.94 -13.22 -21.58
C THR A 68 -16.69 -12.69 -20.34
N TYR A 69 -17.88 -12.13 -20.54
CA TYR A 69 -18.71 -11.56 -19.48
C TYR A 69 -19.40 -12.64 -18.64
N PHE A 70 -19.69 -13.80 -19.22
CA PHE A 70 -20.20 -14.96 -18.46
C PHE A 70 -19.11 -15.66 -17.63
N THR A 71 -17.83 -15.46 -17.99
CA THR A 71 -16.67 -16.04 -17.28
C THR A 71 -16.01 -15.08 -16.29
N PHE A 72 -16.75 -14.11 -15.78
CA PHE A 72 -16.18 -12.98 -15.04
C PHE A 72 -15.48 -13.35 -13.72
N LEU A 73 -15.84 -14.48 -13.07
CA LEU A 73 -15.21 -14.97 -11.84
C LEU A 73 -13.91 -15.77 -12.06
N ASN A 74 -13.50 -16.02 -13.32
CA ASN A 74 -12.32 -16.83 -13.63
C ASN A 74 -11.00 -16.26 -13.08
N TRP A 75 -10.98 -14.99 -12.66
CA TRP A 75 -9.80 -14.37 -12.06
C TRP A 75 -9.48 -14.91 -10.67
N MET A 76 -10.48 -15.33 -9.89
CA MET A 76 -10.29 -15.84 -8.53
C MET A 76 -9.46 -17.14 -8.51
N PRO A 77 -9.85 -18.21 -9.24
CA PRO A 77 -9.02 -19.42 -9.27
C PRO A 77 -7.67 -19.17 -9.94
N GLN A 78 -7.57 -18.24 -10.89
CA GLN A 78 -6.28 -17.85 -11.47
C GLN A 78 -5.36 -17.18 -10.44
N ALA A 79 -5.90 -16.33 -9.56
CA ALA A 79 -5.13 -15.68 -8.50
C ALA A 79 -4.59 -16.68 -7.47
N LEU A 80 -5.33 -17.77 -7.21
CA LEU A 80 -4.92 -18.83 -6.27
C LEU A 80 -3.95 -19.85 -6.86
N LYS A 81 -3.75 -19.87 -8.18
CA LYS A 81 -2.83 -20.82 -8.85
C LYS A 81 -1.35 -20.42 -8.72
N MET A 82 -1.08 -19.14 -8.51
CA MET A 82 0.30 -18.63 -8.49
C MET A 82 1.03 -19.15 -7.25
N THR A 83 2.20 -19.76 -7.46
CA THR A 83 2.98 -20.32 -6.36
C THR A 83 3.66 -19.21 -5.55
N GLU A 84 3.99 -19.48 -4.29
CA GLU A 84 4.69 -18.50 -3.46
C GLU A 84 6.03 -18.05 -4.06
N ALA A 85 6.78 -18.97 -4.66
CA ALA A 85 8.04 -18.66 -5.33
C ALA A 85 7.84 -17.69 -6.51
N GLU A 86 6.80 -17.90 -7.32
CA GLU A 86 6.42 -17.00 -8.40
C GLU A 86 6.01 -15.62 -7.86
N ILE A 87 5.27 -15.56 -6.74
CA ILE A 87 4.87 -14.30 -6.12
C ILE A 87 6.10 -13.53 -5.65
N ILE A 88 7.09 -14.20 -5.05
CA ILE A 88 8.34 -13.58 -4.59
C ILE A 88 9.14 -13.03 -5.77
N ASP A 89 9.26 -13.78 -6.86
CA ASP A 89 10.01 -13.34 -8.05
C ASP A 89 9.29 -12.17 -8.75
N HIS A 90 7.97 -12.28 -8.93
CA HIS A 90 7.20 -11.26 -9.63
C HIS A 90 6.95 -10.01 -8.77
N ALA A 91 6.56 -10.15 -7.51
CA ALA A 91 6.13 -9.06 -6.61
C ALA A 91 7.08 -8.69 -5.48
N GLY A 92 8.11 -9.50 -5.26
CA GLY A 92 9.04 -9.31 -4.15
C GLY A 92 8.57 -9.98 -2.87
N LEU A 93 9.54 -10.18 -1.96
CA LEU A 93 9.33 -10.84 -0.68
C LEU A 93 8.28 -10.14 0.18
N ASP A 94 8.30 -8.80 0.25
CA ASP A 94 7.40 -8.04 1.13
C ASP A 94 5.92 -8.27 0.78
N SER A 95 5.61 -8.36 -0.52
CA SER A 95 4.25 -8.66 -1.00
C SER A 95 3.84 -10.09 -0.66
N ALA A 96 4.75 -11.06 -0.79
CA ALA A 96 4.49 -12.44 -0.40
C ALA A 96 4.22 -12.55 1.11
N VAL A 97 5.07 -11.94 1.95
CA VAL A 97 4.89 -11.90 3.41
C VAL A 97 3.57 -11.21 3.79
N PHE A 98 3.19 -10.14 3.10
CA PHE A 98 1.90 -9.49 3.32
C PHE A 98 0.71 -10.42 3.02
N LEU A 99 0.72 -11.16 1.92
CA LEU A 99 -0.30 -12.17 1.63
C LEU A 99 -0.36 -13.27 2.68
N ARG A 100 0.80 -13.64 3.24
CA ARG A 100 0.86 -14.64 4.29
C ARG A 100 0.16 -14.24 5.57
N ILE A 101 0.10 -12.94 5.91
CA ILE A 101 -0.69 -12.44 7.06
C ILE A 101 -2.15 -12.88 6.93
N TYR A 102 -2.74 -12.81 5.73
CA TYR A 102 -4.10 -13.29 5.49
C TYR A 102 -4.22 -14.81 5.62
N THR A 103 -3.26 -15.56 5.07
CA THR A 103 -3.27 -17.02 5.20
C THR A 103 -3.07 -17.49 6.63
N LEU A 104 -2.23 -16.80 7.41
CA LEU A 104 -2.01 -17.03 8.84
C LEU A 104 -3.30 -16.72 9.60
N GLY A 105 -3.96 -15.59 9.30
CA GLY A 105 -5.26 -15.25 9.86
C GLY A 105 -6.28 -16.37 9.66
N LEU A 106 -6.41 -16.90 8.44
CA LEU A 106 -7.29 -18.04 8.17
C LEU A 106 -6.88 -19.29 8.97
N LYS A 107 -5.58 -19.64 9.00
CA LYS A 107 -5.08 -20.80 9.75
C LYS A 107 -5.32 -20.68 11.27
N ILE A 108 -5.29 -19.47 11.82
CA ILE A 108 -5.57 -19.21 13.23
C ILE A 108 -7.07 -19.24 13.49
N PHE A 109 -7.85 -18.44 12.77
CA PHE A 109 -9.25 -18.19 13.10
C PHE A 109 -10.20 -19.29 12.66
N VAL A 110 -9.92 -20.04 11.58
CA VAL A 110 -10.80 -21.15 11.14
C VAL A 110 -10.99 -22.22 12.22
N PRO A 111 -9.92 -22.85 12.79
CA PRO A 111 -10.09 -23.86 13.83
C PRO A 111 -10.70 -23.29 15.12
N ILE A 112 -10.32 -22.06 15.50
CA ILE A 112 -10.90 -21.36 16.65
C ILE A 112 -12.41 -21.17 16.45
N THR A 113 -12.83 -20.74 15.25
CA THR A 113 -14.24 -20.53 14.91
C THR A 113 -15.01 -21.84 14.98
N ILE A 114 -14.47 -22.93 14.42
CA ILE A 114 -15.10 -24.26 14.51
C ILE A 114 -15.26 -24.68 15.98
N LEU A 115 -14.23 -24.51 16.80
CA LEU A 115 -14.30 -24.88 18.22
C LEU A 115 -15.28 -24.00 19.00
N ALA A 116 -15.31 -22.70 18.71
CA ALA A 116 -16.25 -21.76 19.32
C ALA A 116 -17.71 -22.09 18.93
N LEU A 117 -17.96 -22.42 17.66
CA LEU A 117 -19.29 -22.82 17.20
C LEU A 117 -19.76 -24.14 17.85
N LEU A 118 -18.87 -25.12 17.99
CA LEU A 118 -19.22 -26.46 18.49
C LEU A 118 -19.27 -26.56 20.02
N ILE A 119 -18.46 -25.78 20.75
CA ILE A 119 -18.35 -25.88 22.21
C ILE A 119 -18.88 -24.61 22.89
N LEU A 120 -18.33 -23.44 22.54
CA LEU A 120 -18.59 -22.20 23.25
C LEU A 120 -20.07 -21.78 23.13
N ILE A 121 -20.63 -21.84 21.93
CA ILE A 121 -22.04 -21.46 21.69
C ILE A 121 -23.01 -22.38 22.47
N PRO A 122 -22.95 -23.72 22.38
CA PRO A 122 -23.83 -24.59 23.17
C PRO A 122 -23.70 -24.41 24.68
N VAL A 123 -22.47 -24.20 25.18
CA VAL A 123 -22.21 -23.97 26.62
C VAL A 123 -22.86 -22.68 27.11
N ASN A 124 -22.78 -21.60 26.31
CA ASN A 124 -23.38 -20.31 26.65
C ASN A 124 -24.90 -20.37 26.60
N VAL A 125 -25.48 -20.94 25.53
CA VAL A 125 -26.94 -20.99 25.32
C VAL A 125 -27.63 -21.87 26.37
N SER A 126 -27.03 -22.99 26.76
CA SER A 126 -27.64 -23.96 27.68
C SER A 126 -27.76 -23.50 29.15
N SER A 127 -27.30 -22.30 29.51
CA SER A 127 -27.26 -21.84 30.91
C SER A 127 -28.56 -21.16 31.35
N GLY A 128 -29.33 -20.65 30.38
CA GLY A 128 -30.69 -20.13 30.56
C GLY A 128 -30.84 -18.99 31.58
N THR A 129 -29.74 -18.35 32.00
CA THR A 129 -29.75 -17.31 33.05
C THR A 129 -30.46 -16.05 32.59
N LEU A 130 -30.27 -15.70 31.32
CA LEU A 130 -30.84 -14.49 30.73
C LEU A 130 -32.37 -14.53 30.66
N PHE A 131 -32.99 -15.71 30.73
CA PHE A 131 -34.46 -15.85 30.77
C PHE A 131 -35.06 -15.27 32.06
N PHE A 132 -34.33 -15.37 33.18
CA PHE A 132 -34.78 -14.85 34.48
C PHE A 132 -34.59 -13.33 34.61
N LEU A 133 -33.55 -12.77 33.97
CA LEU A 133 -33.20 -11.34 34.02
C LEU A 133 -33.86 -10.47 32.94
N ARG A 134 -34.60 -11.08 32.00
CA ARG A 134 -35.29 -10.36 30.90
C ARG A 134 -36.33 -9.35 31.38
N LYS A 135 -36.80 -9.47 32.64
CA LYS A 135 -37.79 -8.54 33.22
C LYS A 135 -37.19 -7.19 33.65
N GLU A 136 -35.88 -7.09 33.82
CA GLU A 136 -35.22 -5.90 34.40
C GLU A 136 -34.26 -5.20 33.42
N LEU A 137 -33.84 -5.86 32.33
CA LEU A 137 -32.80 -5.34 31.43
C LEU A 137 -33.18 -5.52 29.94
N VAL A 138 -32.95 -4.48 29.13
CA VAL A 138 -33.06 -4.54 27.66
C VAL A 138 -31.87 -5.30 27.10
N MET A 139 -32.00 -6.61 26.95
CA MET A 139 -30.95 -7.48 26.41
C MET A 139 -31.21 -7.89 24.96
N SER A 140 -30.14 -7.95 24.16
CA SER A 140 -30.19 -8.37 22.76
C SER A 140 -30.09 -9.89 22.64
N ASP A 141 -30.56 -10.46 21.53
CA ASP A 141 -30.44 -11.90 21.26
C ASP A 141 -28.99 -12.39 21.15
N ILE A 142 -28.06 -11.48 20.88
CA ILE A 142 -26.61 -11.76 20.78
C ILE A 142 -26.00 -11.97 22.16
N ASP A 143 -26.52 -11.31 23.20
CA ASP A 143 -26.04 -11.45 24.58
C ASP A 143 -26.26 -12.87 25.12
N LYS A 144 -27.21 -13.62 24.54
CA LYS A 144 -27.45 -15.04 24.84
C LYS A 144 -26.30 -15.95 24.41
N LEU A 145 -25.51 -15.53 23.41
CA LEU A 145 -24.37 -16.27 22.87
C LEU A 145 -23.07 -15.96 23.62
N SER A 146 -23.09 -14.96 24.51
CA SER A 146 -21.92 -14.50 25.27
C SER A 146 -21.85 -15.15 26.65
N ILE A 147 -20.70 -14.96 27.31
CA ILE A 147 -20.46 -15.35 28.70
C ILE A 147 -21.47 -14.70 29.67
N SER A 148 -22.09 -13.58 29.28
CA SER A 148 -23.18 -12.92 30.02
C SER A 148 -24.40 -13.80 30.28
N ASN A 149 -24.61 -14.87 29.50
CA ASN A 149 -25.69 -15.83 29.73
C ASN A 149 -25.31 -16.91 30.77
N VAL A 150 -24.05 -17.01 31.18
CA VAL A 150 -23.58 -18.00 32.15
C VAL A 150 -23.84 -17.53 33.58
N ARG A 151 -24.41 -18.39 34.44
CA ARG A 151 -24.69 -18.04 35.85
C ARG A 151 -23.40 -17.78 36.61
N PRO A 152 -23.32 -16.75 37.47
CA PRO A 152 -22.24 -16.60 38.43
C PRO A 152 -22.04 -17.90 39.23
N GLN A 153 -20.77 -18.25 39.52
CA GLN A 153 -20.37 -19.48 40.23
C GLN A 153 -20.66 -20.82 39.48
N SER A 154 -20.89 -20.78 38.16
CA SER A 154 -21.07 -22.00 37.36
C SER A 154 -19.75 -22.68 36.98
N ILE A 155 -19.73 -24.02 36.95
CA ILE A 155 -18.59 -24.81 36.45
C ILE A 155 -18.26 -24.51 34.97
N ARG A 156 -19.19 -23.92 34.22
CA ARG A 156 -19.02 -23.57 32.80
C ARG A 156 -17.90 -22.54 32.58
N PHE A 157 -17.60 -21.70 33.57
CA PHE A 157 -16.46 -20.79 33.50
C PHE A 157 -15.12 -21.54 33.32
N PHE A 158 -14.98 -22.75 33.86
CA PHE A 158 -13.79 -23.55 33.62
C PHE A 158 -13.64 -23.97 32.15
N ILE A 159 -14.75 -24.13 31.42
CA ILE A 159 -14.71 -24.40 29.97
C ILE A 159 -14.17 -23.18 29.23
N HIS A 160 -14.60 -21.96 29.61
CA HIS A 160 -14.06 -20.73 29.03
C HIS A 160 -12.56 -20.58 29.28
N ILE A 161 -12.12 -20.77 30.52
CA ILE A 161 -10.70 -20.70 30.91
C ILE A 161 -9.89 -21.75 30.13
N ALA A 162 -10.37 -22.99 30.05
CA ALA A 162 -9.69 -24.05 29.30
C ALA A 162 -9.57 -23.71 27.81
N LEU A 163 -10.63 -23.20 27.20
CA LEU A 163 -10.62 -22.77 25.79
C LEU A 163 -9.70 -21.56 25.57
N GLU A 164 -9.64 -20.62 26.50
CA GLU A 164 -8.74 -19.47 26.44
C GLU A 164 -7.27 -19.92 26.42
N TYR A 165 -6.87 -20.84 27.30
CA TYR A 165 -5.52 -21.41 27.27
C TYR A 165 -5.25 -22.20 25.98
N ALA A 166 -6.24 -22.97 25.49
CA ALA A 166 -6.11 -23.71 24.23
C ALA A 166 -5.94 -22.76 23.03
N PHE A 167 -6.76 -21.71 22.93
CA PHE A 167 -6.66 -20.70 21.88
C PHE A 167 -5.35 -19.93 21.95
N THR A 168 -4.93 -19.50 23.13
CA THR A 168 -3.65 -18.79 23.32
C THR A 168 -2.48 -19.67 22.90
N THR A 169 -2.45 -20.93 23.34
CA THR A 169 -1.39 -21.89 22.98
C THR A 169 -1.37 -22.12 21.47
N TRP A 170 -2.54 -22.30 20.84
CA TRP A 170 -2.65 -22.45 19.39
C TRP A 170 -2.14 -21.23 18.63
N ILE A 171 -2.54 -20.03 19.03
CA ILE A 171 -2.10 -18.77 18.43
C ILE A 171 -0.58 -18.64 18.55
N CYS A 172 -0.02 -18.83 19.75
CA CYS A 172 1.42 -18.77 19.98
C CYS A 172 2.18 -19.79 19.13
N PHE A 173 1.67 -21.02 19.03
CA PHE A 173 2.26 -22.07 18.19
C PHE A 173 2.26 -21.67 16.70
N MET A 174 1.13 -21.18 16.20
CA MET A 174 0.99 -20.74 14.80
C MET A 174 1.90 -19.55 14.50
N LEU A 175 1.98 -18.57 15.41
CA LEU A 175 2.89 -17.43 15.28
C LEU A 175 4.35 -17.86 15.28
N TYR A 176 4.74 -18.79 16.15
CA TYR A 176 6.11 -19.32 16.20
C TYR A 176 6.49 -20.02 14.90
N LYS A 177 5.62 -20.89 14.38
CA LYS A 177 5.82 -21.58 13.09
C LYS A 177 5.91 -20.62 11.92
N GLU A 178 5.03 -19.63 11.88
CA GLU A 178 5.03 -18.65 10.80
C GLU A 178 6.23 -17.72 10.86
N TYR A 179 6.67 -17.34 12.06
CA TYR A 179 7.86 -16.52 12.26
C TYR A 179 9.12 -17.23 11.76
N ASP A 180 9.33 -18.50 12.13
CA ASP A 180 10.44 -19.32 11.64
C ASP A 180 10.43 -19.44 10.10
N HIS A 181 9.25 -19.64 9.52
CA HIS A 181 9.09 -19.71 8.08
C HIS A 181 9.44 -18.38 7.39
N VAL A 182 8.92 -17.25 7.88
CA VAL A 182 9.21 -15.92 7.34
C VAL A 182 10.68 -15.55 7.50
N ALA A 183 11.29 -15.90 8.64
CA ALA A 183 12.73 -15.72 8.86
C ALA A 183 13.56 -16.51 7.84
N SER A 184 13.22 -17.78 7.64
CA SER A 184 13.88 -18.64 6.65
C SER A 184 13.73 -18.11 5.22
N MET A 185 12.54 -17.66 4.84
CA MET A 185 12.31 -17.03 3.53
C MET A 185 13.14 -15.76 3.35
N ARG A 186 13.18 -14.91 4.38
CA ARG A 186 13.97 -13.68 4.37
C ARG A 186 15.45 -13.97 4.16
N LEU A 187 16.01 -14.95 4.87
CA LEU A 187 17.41 -15.34 4.72
C LEU A 187 17.70 -15.88 3.31
N ARG A 188 16.85 -16.76 2.77
CA ARG A 188 17.01 -17.27 1.40
C ARG A 188 16.92 -16.17 0.35
N PHE A 189 15.99 -15.23 0.53
CA PHE A 189 15.84 -14.08 -0.36
C PHE A 189 17.04 -13.12 -0.30
N LEU A 190 17.57 -12.85 0.89
CA LEU A 190 18.78 -12.04 1.05
C LEU A 190 19.99 -12.69 0.36
N ALA A 191 20.11 -14.02 0.47
CA ALA A 191 21.18 -14.78 -0.18
C ALA A 191 21.05 -14.84 -1.71
N SER A 192 19.82 -14.86 -2.26
CA SER A 192 19.58 -14.94 -3.71
C SER A 192 19.56 -13.59 -4.42
N LYS A 193 19.49 -12.47 -3.69
CA LYS A 193 19.47 -11.12 -4.27
C LYS A 193 20.77 -10.81 -5.02
N ARG A 194 20.62 -10.28 -6.23
CA ARG A 194 21.72 -9.66 -6.98
C ARG A 194 22.34 -8.50 -6.19
N ARG A 195 23.62 -8.24 -6.47
CA ARG A 195 24.39 -7.12 -5.93
C ARG A 195 23.62 -5.82 -6.15
N ARG A 196 23.25 -5.15 -5.05
CA ARG A 196 22.60 -3.83 -5.06
C ARG A 196 23.37 -2.88 -4.16
N ALA A 197 23.32 -1.59 -4.47
CA ALA A 197 24.03 -0.57 -3.70
C ALA A 197 23.67 -0.61 -2.21
N GLU A 198 22.43 -0.95 -1.86
CA GLU A 198 21.97 -1.08 -0.46
C GLU A 198 22.72 -2.12 0.38
N GLN A 199 23.35 -3.13 -0.24
CA GLN A 199 24.12 -4.15 0.48
C GLN A 199 25.52 -3.65 0.87
N PHE A 200 26.03 -2.68 0.11
CA PHE A 200 27.37 -2.12 0.23
C PHE A 200 27.37 -0.73 0.87
N THR A 201 26.18 -0.13 1.05
CA THR A 201 26.05 1.26 1.49
C THR A 201 25.64 1.36 2.96
N VAL A 202 26.44 2.03 3.78
CA VAL A 202 26.13 2.34 5.18
C VAL A 202 25.78 3.81 5.33
N VAL A 203 24.75 4.11 6.12
CA VAL A 203 24.34 5.48 6.45
C VAL A 203 24.96 5.88 7.78
N VAL A 204 25.83 6.88 7.78
CA VAL A 204 26.40 7.45 9.01
C VAL A 204 25.69 8.76 9.34
N ARG A 205 25.19 8.84 10.56
CA ARG A 205 24.47 9.99 11.11
C ARG A 205 25.23 10.56 12.31
N ASN A 206 24.94 11.81 12.65
CA ASN A 206 25.52 12.51 13.81
C ASN A 206 27.05 12.62 13.75
N VAL A 207 27.57 13.05 12.60
CA VAL A 207 29.00 13.34 12.44
C VAL A 207 29.36 14.54 13.33
N PRO A 208 30.38 14.42 14.20
CA PRO A 208 30.79 15.52 15.08
C PRO A 208 31.34 16.70 14.26
N HIS A 209 31.01 17.91 14.68
CA HIS A 209 31.57 19.10 14.07
C HIS A 209 32.99 19.33 14.61
N VAL A 210 33.98 19.32 13.73
CA VAL A 210 35.37 19.69 14.03
C VAL A 210 35.63 21.10 13.48
N SER A 211 36.17 22.00 14.29
CA SER A 211 36.52 23.36 13.85
C SER A 211 37.68 23.32 12.85
N GLY A 212 37.57 24.08 11.77
CA GLY A 212 38.63 24.20 10.76
C GLY A 212 38.72 23.08 9.71
N ARG A 213 37.84 22.07 9.76
CA ARG A 213 37.74 21.03 8.72
C ARG A 213 36.32 20.86 8.22
N SER A 214 36.16 20.53 6.94
CA SER A 214 34.87 20.09 6.42
C SER A 214 34.44 18.80 7.11
N ALA A 215 33.14 18.66 7.39
CA ALA A 215 32.58 17.41 7.89
C ALA A 215 32.79 16.25 6.91
N VAL A 216 32.94 16.54 5.60
CA VAL A 216 33.24 15.54 4.58
C VAL A 216 34.65 15.00 4.78
N ASP A 217 35.65 15.89 4.76
CA ASP A 217 37.07 15.54 4.89
C ASP A 217 37.37 14.81 6.21
N SER A 218 36.74 15.24 7.30
CA SER A 218 36.92 14.61 8.62
C SER A 218 36.45 13.15 8.63
N VAL A 219 35.35 12.87 7.93
CA VAL A 219 34.79 11.53 7.88
C VAL A 219 35.53 10.67 6.87
N GLU A 220 35.91 11.24 5.72
CA GLU A 220 36.75 10.56 4.74
C GLU A 220 38.07 10.11 5.37
N GLN A 221 38.76 11.00 6.10
CA GLN A 221 39.99 10.64 6.80
C GLN A 221 39.75 9.53 7.84
N PHE A 222 38.64 9.58 8.58
CA PHE A 222 38.30 8.55 9.56
C PHE A 222 38.16 7.16 8.91
N PHE A 223 37.44 7.06 7.79
CA PHE A 223 37.25 5.78 7.12
C PHE A 223 38.49 5.30 6.37
N GLN A 224 39.26 6.19 5.75
CA GLN A 224 40.54 5.83 5.15
C GLN A 224 41.53 5.31 6.21
N THR A 225 41.50 5.87 7.43
CA THR A 225 42.39 5.44 8.52
C THR A 225 41.95 4.10 9.13
N ASN A 226 40.66 3.92 9.43
CA ASN A 226 40.16 2.72 10.13
C ASN A 226 39.82 1.55 9.19
N HIS A 227 39.47 1.84 7.93
CA HIS A 227 38.99 0.87 6.95
C HIS A 227 39.70 1.04 5.58
N PRO A 228 41.05 1.04 5.53
CA PRO A 228 41.80 1.38 4.32
C PRO A 228 41.55 0.45 3.13
N ASN A 229 41.27 -0.83 3.40
CA ASN A 229 41.13 -1.87 2.36
C ASN A 229 39.69 -2.06 1.87
N THR A 230 38.69 -1.54 2.58
CA THR A 230 37.27 -1.75 2.26
C THR A 230 36.54 -0.46 1.88
N TYR A 231 37.06 0.71 2.27
CA TYR A 231 36.47 2.00 1.93
C TYR A 231 36.62 2.30 0.43
N VAL A 232 35.50 2.54 -0.25
CA VAL A 232 35.50 2.88 -1.69
C VAL A 232 35.20 4.35 -1.90
N ALA A 233 34.07 4.83 -1.36
CA ALA A 233 33.58 6.17 -1.65
C ALA A 233 32.62 6.67 -0.57
N GLN A 234 32.56 7.99 -0.47
CA GLN A 234 31.61 8.73 0.36
C GLN A 234 30.73 9.63 -0.50
N GLN A 235 29.44 9.69 -0.16
CA GLN A 235 28.51 10.66 -0.72
C GLN A 235 27.91 11.51 0.41
N ALA A 236 28.29 12.78 0.44
CA ALA A 236 27.73 13.75 1.36
C ALA A 236 26.24 14.01 1.06
N VAL A 237 25.43 14.02 2.12
CA VAL A 237 24.01 14.33 2.13
C VAL A 237 23.83 15.74 2.65
N TYR A 238 23.17 16.56 1.84
CA TYR A 238 22.90 17.97 2.16
C TYR A 238 21.41 18.20 2.40
N ASN A 239 21.07 19.28 3.13
CA ASN A 239 19.71 19.76 3.30
C ASN A 239 19.14 20.23 1.97
N ALA A 240 18.53 19.30 1.23
CA ALA A 240 17.89 19.59 -0.04
C ALA A 240 16.39 19.88 0.11
N ASN A 241 15.86 20.11 1.32
CA ASN A 241 14.40 20.27 1.51
C ASN A 241 13.82 21.45 0.74
N THR A 242 14.46 22.62 0.82
CA THR A 242 14.06 23.81 0.05
C THR A 242 14.18 23.57 -1.45
N PHE A 243 15.29 22.94 -1.87
CA PHE A 243 15.52 22.59 -3.27
C PHE A 243 14.47 21.61 -3.80
N ALA A 244 14.16 20.55 -3.05
CA ALA A 244 13.14 19.56 -3.40
C ALA A 244 11.74 20.19 -3.49
N LYS A 245 11.41 21.15 -2.62
CA LYS A 245 10.17 21.94 -2.73
C LYS A 245 10.13 22.76 -4.03
N LEU A 246 11.24 23.39 -4.41
CA LEU A 246 11.34 24.14 -5.68
C LEU A 246 11.22 23.21 -6.90
N VAL A 247 11.88 22.05 -6.89
CA VAL A 247 11.77 21.04 -7.97
C VAL A 247 10.32 20.55 -8.12
N ARG A 248 9.66 20.17 -7.01
CA ARG A 248 8.23 19.78 -7.06
C ARG A 248 7.33 20.90 -7.59
N LYS A 249 7.63 22.15 -7.25
CA LYS A 249 6.90 23.31 -7.79
C LYS A 249 7.13 23.47 -9.30
N ARG A 250 8.36 23.23 -9.77
CA ARG A 250 8.70 23.24 -11.20
C ARG A 250 7.91 22.17 -11.95
N ASP A 251 7.91 20.94 -11.47
CA ASP A 251 7.22 19.83 -12.12
C ASP A 251 5.71 20.11 -12.23
N ARG A 252 5.11 20.70 -11.20
CA ARG A 252 3.71 21.14 -11.25
C ARG A 252 3.46 22.22 -12.29
N LEU A 253 4.34 23.23 -12.38
CA LEU A 253 4.21 24.29 -13.38
C LEU A 253 4.40 23.74 -14.80
N GLN A 254 5.32 22.79 -14.98
CA GLN A 254 5.52 22.10 -16.25
C GLN A 254 4.25 21.36 -16.67
N ASN A 255 3.63 20.60 -15.78
CA ASN A 255 2.37 19.89 -16.08
C ASN A 255 1.24 20.86 -16.49
N TRP A 256 1.16 22.03 -15.86
CA TRP A 256 0.20 23.08 -16.24
C TRP A 256 0.52 23.71 -17.59
N LEU A 257 1.80 23.94 -17.87
CA LEU A 257 2.27 24.44 -19.16
C LEU A 257 1.92 23.44 -20.27
N ASP A 258 2.23 22.16 -20.07
CA ASP A 258 1.92 21.08 -21.02
C ASP A 258 0.41 20.97 -21.25
N TYR A 259 -0.40 21.02 -20.18
CA TYR A 259 -1.86 21.04 -20.29
C TYR A 259 -2.37 22.19 -21.16
N ASN A 260 -1.86 23.40 -20.95
CA ASN A 260 -2.28 24.58 -21.71
C ASN A 260 -1.79 24.55 -23.16
N GLN A 261 -0.59 24.02 -23.41
CA GLN A 261 -0.07 23.79 -24.76
C GLN A 261 -0.91 22.78 -25.52
N LEU A 262 -1.19 21.61 -24.92
CA LEU A 262 -2.06 20.58 -25.51
C LEU A 262 -3.47 21.11 -25.78
N LYS A 263 -3.99 21.98 -24.91
CA LYS A 263 -5.30 22.64 -25.12
C LYS A 263 -5.28 23.58 -26.32
N PHE A 264 -4.18 24.32 -26.51
CA PHE A 264 -3.98 25.19 -27.66
C PHE A 264 -3.77 24.39 -28.96
N GLU A 265 -2.99 23.32 -28.93
CA GLU A 265 -2.78 22.43 -30.09
C GLU A 265 -4.09 21.80 -30.59
N ARG A 266 -5.01 21.44 -29.69
CA ARG A 266 -6.34 20.93 -30.07
C ARG A 266 -7.25 22.00 -30.66
N HIS A 267 -7.10 23.25 -30.25
CA HIS A 267 -7.95 24.37 -30.68
C HIS A 267 -7.10 25.62 -30.95
N PRO A 268 -6.42 25.69 -32.11
CA PRO A 268 -5.48 26.77 -32.43
C PRO A 268 -6.12 28.16 -32.44
N ASP A 269 -7.43 28.24 -32.70
CA ASP A 269 -8.17 29.50 -32.80
C ASP A 269 -8.36 30.20 -31.45
N LYS A 270 -8.18 29.50 -30.33
CA LYS A 270 -8.43 30.02 -28.97
C LYS A 270 -7.23 29.84 -28.06
N ARG A 271 -6.51 30.93 -27.80
CA ARG A 271 -5.39 30.93 -26.86
C ARG A 271 -5.90 30.82 -25.41
N PRO A 272 -5.39 29.89 -24.60
CA PRO A 272 -5.86 29.69 -23.23
C PRO A 272 -5.46 30.88 -22.34
N THR A 273 -6.45 31.58 -21.78
CA THR A 273 -6.24 32.71 -20.86
C THR A 273 -6.66 32.34 -19.44
N GLN A 274 -6.03 32.97 -18.45
CA GLN A 274 -6.37 32.84 -17.03
C GLN A 274 -6.28 34.21 -16.34
N ASN A 275 -7.05 34.40 -15.27
CA ASN A 275 -6.93 35.60 -14.44
C ASN A 275 -5.83 35.39 -13.39
N LYS A 276 -5.06 36.44 -13.05
CA LYS A 276 -3.93 36.34 -12.10
C LYS A 276 -4.31 36.20 -10.62
N GLY A 277 -5.52 36.56 -10.23
CA GLY A 277 -5.93 36.70 -8.84
C GLY A 277 -6.30 35.40 -8.15
N PHE A 278 -6.95 35.51 -6.98
CA PHE A 278 -7.25 34.38 -6.11
C PHE A 278 -8.06 33.29 -6.84
N LEU A 279 -7.55 32.05 -6.83
CA LEU A 279 -8.10 30.88 -7.52
C LEU A 279 -8.29 31.06 -9.05
N GLY A 280 -7.65 32.04 -9.67
CA GLY A 280 -7.84 32.36 -11.08
C GLY A 280 -9.18 33.03 -11.39
N LEU A 281 -9.88 33.55 -10.38
CA LEU A 281 -11.20 34.15 -10.53
C LEU A 281 -11.14 35.66 -10.81
N TRP A 282 -10.28 36.39 -10.11
CA TRP A 282 -10.24 37.86 -10.18
C TRP A 282 -8.94 38.38 -10.80
N GLY A 283 -8.92 39.63 -11.26
CA GLY A 283 -7.72 40.31 -11.78
C GLY A 283 -7.53 40.24 -13.29
N GLU A 284 -6.39 40.74 -13.75
CA GLU A 284 -6.03 40.88 -15.17
C GLU A 284 -6.01 39.52 -15.88
N ARG A 285 -6.64 39.47 -17.06
CA ARG A 285 -6.57 38.32 -17.99
C ARG A 285 -5.22 38.28 -18.67
N VAL A 286 -4.52 37.17 -18.51
CA VAL A 286 -3.24 36.93 -19.18
C VAL A 286 -3.23 35.61 -19.92
N ASP A 287 -2.36 35.51 -20.91
CA ASP A 287 -2.07 34.25 -21.58
C ASP A 287 -1.46 33.25 -20.58
N SER A 288 -2.10 32.09 -20.46
CA SER A 288 -1.70 31.04 -19.52
C SER A 288 -0.34 30.48 -19.89
N ILE A 289 -0.04 30.30 -21.18
CA ILE A 289 1.22 29.70 -21.64
C ILE A 289 2.38 30.63 -21.27
N GLU A 290 2.27 31.92 -21.63
CA GLU A 290 3.32 32.89 -21.32
C GLU A 290 3.47 33.11 -19.80
N TYR A 291 2.36 33.13 -19.07
CA TYR A 291 2.40 33.21 -17.60
C TYR A 291 3.18 32.05 -16.98
N TYR A 292 2.90 30.81 -17.37
CA TYR A 292 3.61 29.64 -16.82
C TYR A 292 5.08 29.62 -17.25
N LYS A 293 5.41 30.04 -18.49
CA LYS A 293 6.80 30.21 -18.94
C LYS A 293 7.56 31.22 -18.08
N GLN A 294 6.95 32.38 -17.81
CA GLN A 294 7.56 33.42 -16.98
C GLN A 294 7.76 32.95 -15.53
N GLN A 295 6.75 32.26 -14.96
CA GLN A 295 6.85 31.68 -13.62
C GLN A 295 7.94 30.61 -13.53
N MET A 296 8.09 29.77 -14.55
CA MET A 296 9.18 28.80 -14.63
C MET A 296 10.55 29.50 -14.68
N LYS A 297 10.71 30.53 -15.51
CA LYS A 297 11.96 31.31 -15.61
C LYS A 297 12.34 31.95 -14.26
N HIS A 298 11.35 32.50 -13.55
CA HIS A 298 11.55 33.03 -12.20
C HIS A 298 11.95 31.92 -11.21
N LEU A 299 11.30 30.75 -11.29
CA LEU A 299 11.60 29.61 -10.43
C LEU A 299 13.00 29.04 -10.67
N GLU A 300 13.46 28.99 -11.92
CA GLU A 300 14.82 28.55 -12.28
C GLU A 300 15.88 29.49 -11.70
N LYS A 301 15.64 30.80 -11.72
CA LYS A 301 16.53 31.79 -11.08
C LYS A 301 16.65 31.53 -9.57
N ASN A 302 15.52 31.28 -8.90
CA ASN A 302 15.49 30.96 -7.46
C ASN A 302 16.15 29.62 -7.13
N THR A 303 16.02 28.65 -8.04
CA THR A 303 16.63 27.33 -7.91
C THR A 303 18.16 27.42 -7.99
N LYS A 304 18.71 28.21 -8.94
CA LYS A 304 20.15 28.47 -9.05
C LYS A 304 20.73 29.11 -7.79
N ASN A 305 20.01 30.06 -7.18
CA ASN A 305 20.41 30.68 -5.92
C ASN A 305 20.38 29.69 -4.75
N SER A 306 19.36 28.81 -4.71
CA SER A 306 19.20 27.83 -3.62
C SER A 306 20.22 26.70 -3.68
N GLN A 307 20.71 26.32 -4.86
CA GLN A 307 21.77 25.32 -5.02
C GLN A 307 23.11 25.73 -4.37
N ARG A 308 23.31 27.02 -4.09
CA ARG A 308 24.51 27.55 -3.42
C ARG A 308 24.48 27.38 -1.90
N LEU A 309 23.30 27.18 -1.30
CA LEU A 309 23.10 27.03 0.15
C LEU A 309 23.02 25.54 0.50
N LYS A 310 24.15 24.84 0.47
CA LYS A 310 24.25 23.43 0.85
C LYS A 310 24.67 23.32 2.32
N ILE A 311 23.75 22.90 3.18
CA ILE A 311 24.06 22.54 4.58
C ILE A 311 24.26 21.03 4.66
N TYR A 312 25.39 20.56 5.17
CA TYR A 312 25.66 19.13 5.33
C TYR A 312 24.79 18.52 6.44
N ILE A 313 24.27 17.30 6.24
CA ILE A 313 23.40 16.59 7.18
C ILE A 313 23.94 15.19 7.53
N ALA A 314 24.39 14.41 6.54
CA ALA A 314 24.82 13.02 6.72
C ALA A 314 25.77 12.59 5.60
N SER A 315 26.26 11.35 5.63
CA SER A 315 26.96 10.76 4.48
C SER A 315 26.55 9.30 4.28
N PHE A 316 26.45 8.90 3.01
CA PHE A 316 26.40 7.50 2.58
C PHE A 316 27.82 7.02 2.31
N PHE A 317 28.13 5.79 2.72
CA PHE A 317 29.44 5.17 2.54
C PHE A 317 29.29 3.91 1.74
N CYS A 318 30.10 3.72 0.71
CA CYS A 318 30.17 2.46 -0.01
C CYS A 318 31.40 1.69 0.46
N PHE A 319 31.19 0.45 0.91
CA PHE A 319 32.23 -0.52 1.22
C PHE A 319 32.14 -1.66 0.23
N PHE A 320 33.27 -2.25 -0.17
CA PHE A 320 33.28 -3.45 -1.01
C PHE A 320 33.81 -4.67 -0.28
#